data_AF-A0A4V3Z5Q3-F1
#
_entry.id   AF-A0A4V3Z5Q3-F1
#
_cell.length_a   1.000
_cell.length_b   1.000
_cell.length_c   1.000
_cell.angle_alpha   90.00
_cell.angle_beta   90.00
_cell.angle_gamma   90.00
#
_symmetry.space_group_name_H-M   'P 1'
#
loop_
_entity.id
_entity.type
_entity.pdbx_description
1 polymer ?
#
loop_
_entity_poly.entity_id
_entity_poly.type
_entity_poly.pdbx_seq_one_letter_code
_entity_poly.pdbx_strand_id
1 'polypeptide(L)' 'MLYSLGSVLLTTEVMETHTELPMPALAYGLIVMGLLLLMMLVTISFANVRNRHEAVQEHTDPHKQHSNKHDHGEASRQ' A
#
# COMPACT_ATOMS: atom_id res chain seq x y z
N MET A 1 7.35 27.89 -42.06
CA MET A 1 8.02 28.34 -40.83
C MET A 1 7.22 29.38 -40.02
N LEU A 2 6.22 30.07 -40.60
CA LEU A 2 5.41 31.07 -39.87
C LEU A 2 4.36 30.46 -38.91
N TYR A 3 3.88 29.25 -39.21
CA TYR A 3 2.84 28.55 -38.43
C TYR A 3 3.31 28.03 -37.07
N SER A 4 4.62 27.80 -36.90
CA SER A 4 5.21 27.29 -35.65
C SER A 4 5.05 28.28 -34.49
N LEU A 5 5.28 29.57 -34.77
CA LEU A 5 5.18 30.64 -33.77
C LEU A 5 3.72 30.85 -33.32
N GLY A 6 2.77 30.75 -34.24
CA GLY A 6 1.33 30.82 -33.92
C GLY A 6 0.85 29.64 -33.08
N SER A 7 1.31 28.41 -33.37
CA SER A 7 0.99 27.24 -32.55
C SER A 7 1.63 27.29 -31.16
N VAL A 8 2.83 27.85 -31.02
CA VAL A 8 3.49 28.04 -29.71
C VAL A 8 2.74 29.08 -28.88
N LEU A 9 2.32 30.20 -29.49
CA LEU A 9 1.53 31.23 -28.81
C LEU A 9 0.15 30.69 -28.38
N LEU A 10 -0.53 29.94 -29.28
CA LEU A 10 -1.81 29.29 -28.99
C LEU A 10 -1.68 28.24 -27.88
N THR A 11 -0.55 27.53 -27.84
CA THR A 11 -0.26 26.56 -26.77
C THR A 11 -0.03 27.28 -25.44
N THR A 12 0.62 28.46 -25.44
CA THR A 12 0.81 29.24 -24.21
C THR A 12 -0.48 29.88 -23.67
N GLU A 13 -1.37 30.38 -24.54
CA GLU A 13 -2.64 30.98 -24.11
C GLU A 13 -3.70 29.94 -23.72
N VAL A 14 -3.71 28.75 -24.37
CA VAL A 14 -4.56 27.61 -23.95
C VAL A 14 -4.05 27.01 -22.64
N MET A 15 -2.76 27.16 -22.31
CA MET A 15 -2.24 26.78 -20.99
C MET A 15 -2.81 27.69 -19.89
N GLU A 16 -2.98 29.00 -20.14
CA GLU A 16 -3.46 29.96 -19.13
C GLU A 16 -4.94 29.85 -18.73
N THR A 17 -5.73 28.98 -19.36
CA THR A 17 -7.03 28.56 -18.77
C THR A 17 -6.80 27.46 -17.73
N HIS A 18 -5.78 27.63 -16.88
CA HIS A 18 -5.54 26.79 -15.74
C HIS A 18 -6.76 26.91 -14.83
N THR A 19 -7.53 25.83 -14.67
CA THR A 19 -8.43 25.73 -13.53
C THR A 19 -7.56 25.90 -12.31
N GLU A 20 -7.67 27.04 -11.63
CA GLU A 20 -6.76 27.42 -10.57
C GLU A 20 -6.88 26.39 -9.46
N LEU A 21 -5.88 25.51 -9.37
CA LEU A 21 -5.85 24.50 -8.32
C LEU A 21 -5.65 25.25 -7.00
N PRO A 22 -6.35 24.86 -5.92
CA PRO A 22 -6.18 25.47 -4.60
C PRO A 22 -4.73 25.47 -4.07
N MET A 23 -3.86 24.67 -4.69
CA MET A 23 -2.46 24.49 -4.30
C MET A 23 -1.59 24.17 -5.53
N PRO A 24 -0.29 24.50 -5.53
CA PRO A 24 0.63 24.09 -6.59
C PRO A 24 0.67 22.56 -6.79
N ALA A 25 0.82 22.13 -8.05
CA ALA A 25 0.86 20.71 -8.43
C ALA A 25 1.91 19.88 -7.66
N LEU A 26 3.08 20.48 -7.40
CA LEU A 26 4.15 19.83 -6.63
C LEU A 26 3.73 19.48 -5.20
N ALA A 27 2.89 20.31 -4.58
CA ALA A 27 2.47 20.07 -3.20
C ALA A 27 1.51 18.87 -3.10
N TYR A 28 0.61 18.67 -4.07
CA TYR A 28 -0.18 17.44 -4.14
C TYR A 28 0.70 16.19 -4.24
N GLY A 29 1.74 16.24 -5.08
CA GLY A 29 2.72 15.15 -5.20
C GLY A 29 3.44 14.85 -3.89
N LEU A 30 3.89 15.90 -3.19
CA LEU A 30 4.56 15.76 -1.89
C LEU A 30 3.63 15.22 -0.80
N ILE A 31 2.36 15.63 -0.77
CA ILE A 31 1.37 15.14 0.18
C ILE A 31 1.13 13.65 -0.03
N VAL A 32 0.86 13.23 -1.26
CA VAL A 32 0.59 11.82 -1.58
C VAL A 32 1.83 10.96 -1.31
N MET A 33 3.01 11.41 -1.71
CA MET A 33 4.27 10.69 -1.45
C MET A 33 4.56 10.60 0.05
N GLY A 34 4.37 11.69 0.79
CA GLY A 34 4.53 11.71 2.25
C GLY A 34 3.57 10.76 2.95
N LEU A 35 2.31 10.72 2.54
CA LEU A 35 1.31 9.79 3.07
C LEU A 35 1.68 8.34 2.79
N LEU A 36 2.14 8.03 1.57
CA LEU A 36 2.54 6.69 1.18
C LEU A 36 3.76 6.21 1.99
N LEU A 37 4.77 7.07 2.17
CA LEU A 37 5.95 6.76 2.98
C LEU A 37 5.60 6.59 4.46
N LEU A 38 4.67 7.40 4.99
CA LEU A 38 4.16 7.24 6.34
C LEU A 38 3.47 5.89 6.53
N MET A 39 2.56 5.51 5.61
CA MET A 39 1.87 4.22 5.64
C MET A 39 2.85 3.04 5.48
N MET A 40 3.88 3.19 4.65
CA MET A 40 4.96 2.21 4.53
C MET A 40 5.70 2.04 5.86
N LEU A 41 6.05 3.14 6.54
CA LEU A 41 6.72 3.09 7.84
C LEU A 41 5.87 2.38 8.90
N VAL A 42 4.57 2.68 8.95
CA VAL A 42 3.62 1.99 9.84
C VAL A 42 3.60 0.48 9.55
N THR A 43 3.54 0.08 8.27
CA THR A 43 3.55 -1.33 7.87
C THR A 43 4.84 -2.04 8.30
N ILE A 44 6.00 -1.42 8.08
CA ILE A 44 7.31 -1.96 8.47
C ILE A 44 7.44 -2.08 9.98
N SER A 45 6.82 -1.17 10.75
CA SER A 45 6.82 -1.24 12.22
C SER A 45 6.25 -2.57 12.73
N PHE A 46 5.21 -3.10 12.09
CA PHE A 46 4.65 -4.42 12.41
C PHE A 46 5.49 -5.59 11.89
N ALA A 47 6.25 -5.42 10.80
CA ALA A 47 7.14 -6.46 10.28
C ALA A 47 8.24 -6.84 11.29
N ASN A 48 8.71 -5.88 12.10
CA ASN A 48 9.71 -6.15 13.14
C ASN A 48 9.21 -7.06 14.26
N VAL A 49 7.90 -7.09 14.55
CA VAL A 49 7.32 -8.04 15.52
C VAL A 49 7.27 -9.46 14.94
N ARG A 50 6.95 -9.58 13.64
CA ARG A 50 7.00 -10.85 12.92
C ARG A 50 8.41 -11.44 12.91
N ASN A 51 9.43 -10.60 12.73
CA ASN A 51 10.83 -11.04 12.64
C ASN A 51 11.42 -11.55 13.97
N ARG A 52 10.66 -11.51 15.07
CA ARG A 52 11.05 -12.12 16.35
C ARG A 52 10.77 -13.63 16.41
N HIS A 53 10.00 -14.15 15.47
CA HIS A 53 9.71 -15.57 15.38
C HIS A 53 10.46 -16.12 14.17
N GLU A 54 11.59 -16.76 14.41
CA GLU A 54 12.22 -17.63 13.41
C GLU A 54 11.23 -18.76 13.08
N ALA A 55 11.14 -19.13 11.80
CA ALA A 55 10.36 -20.29 11.39
C ALA A 55 11.07 -21.57 11.87
N VAL A 56 10.83 -21.94 13.12
CA VAL A 56 11.32 -23.20 13.71
C VAL A 56 10.53 -24.35 13.10
N GLN A 57 11.24 -25.35 12.56
CA GLN A 57 10.62 -26.61 12.18
C GLN A 57 9.90 -27.18 13.41
N GLU A 58 8.61 -27.47 13.26
CA GLU A 58 7.83 -28.12 14.30
C GLU A 58 8.54 -29.42 14.68
N HIS A 59 9.07 -29.49 15.91
CA HIS A 59 9.66 -30.71 16.41
C HIS A 59 8.54 -31.75 16.49
N THR A 60 8.71 -32.87 15.77
CA THR A 60 7.83 -34.03 15.88
C THR A 60 7.99 -34.61 17.28
N ASP A 61 7.25 -34.05 18.24
CA ASP A 61 7.20 -34.55 19.60
C ASP A 61 6.48 -35.91 19.56
N PRO A 62 7.18 -37.02 19.84
CA PRO A 62 6.60 -38.36 19.83
C PRO A 62 5.49 -38.53 20.87
N HIS A 63 5.46 -37.64 21.87
CA HIS A 63 4.47 -37.60 22.94
C HIS A 63 3.40 -36.53 22.73
N LYS A 64 3.42 -35.83 21.58
CA LYS A 64 2.35 -34.92 21.21
C LYS A 64 1.05 -35.72 21.15
N GLN A 65 0.20 -35.56 22.16
CA GLN A 65 -1.14 -36.10 22.11
C GLN A 65 -1.81 -35.49 20.88
N HIS A 66 -2.23 -36.36 19.97
CA HIS A 66 -3.04 -35.97 18.84
C HIS A 66 -4.19 -35.10 19.34
N SER A 67 -4.62 -34.10 18.55
CA SER A 67 -5.88 -33.40 18.84
C SER A 67 -6.95 -34.45 19.13
N ASN A 68 -7.72 -34.20 20.18
CA ASN A 68 -8.71 -35.12 20.70
C ASN A 68 -9.60 -35.64 19.54
N LYS A 69 -9.66 -36.97 19.36
CA LYS A 69 -10.49 -37.62 18.32
C LYS A 69 -11.96 -37.75 18.72
N HIS A 70 -12.35 -37.18 19.87
CA HIS A 70 -13.75 -37.01 20.21
C HIS A 70 -14.33 -35.89 19.35
N ASP A 71 -14.89 -36.28 18.21
CA ASP A 71 -15.89 -35.48 17.50
C ASP A 71 -17.04 -35.20 18.47
N HIS A 72 -17.24 -33.93 18.83
CA HIS A 72 -18.34 -33.47 19.67
C HIS A 72 -19.60 -33.14 18.86
N GLY A 73 -19.70 -33.65 17.62
CA GLY A 73 -20.84 -33.39 16.74
C GLY A 73 -20.84 -31.98 16.16
N GLU A 74 -19.69 -31.28 16.20
CA GLU A 74 -19.55 -29.93 15.65
C GLU A 74 -19.76 -29.92 14.12
N ALA A 75 -19.54 -31.06 13.45
CA ALA A 75 -19.80 -31.23 12.02
C ALA A 75 -21.29 -31.46 11.64
N SER A 76 -22.20 -31.64 12.62
CA SER A 76 -23.63 -31.88 12.37
C SER A 76 -24.52 -30.64 12.49
N ARG A 77 -23.92 -29.47 12.72
CA ARG A 77 -24.60 -28.16 12.69
C ARG A 77 -24.13 -27.33 11.49
N GLN A 78 -24.35 -27.85 10.27
CA GLN A 78 -24.57 -27.07 9.05
C GLN A 78 -24.90 -27.99 7.88
#